data_AF-A0A7S0L7X2-F1
#
_entry.id   AF-A0A7S0L7X2-F1
#
_cell.length_a   1.000
_cell.length_b   1.000
_cell.length_c   1.000
_cell.angle_alpha   90.00
_cell.angle_beta   90.00
_cell.angle_gamma   90.00
#
_symmetry.space_group_name_H-M   'P 1'
#
loop_
_entity.id
_entity.type
_entity.pdbx_description
1 polymer ?
#
loop_
_entity_poly.entity_id
_entity_poly.type
_entity_poly.pdbx_seq_one_letter_code
_entity_poly.pdbx_strand_id
1 'polypeptide(L)'
;RRLRRTSRIANERDQQMILAAFSVLSALGLLPIPCPQPSVATRVKPAMMNAKGRAIRYIPESEMEKEVLNAAQSAGVEEGEARMFAACSRNVYGLGCVYPEPTLTRLESLCMPAAKEGEPWALLMVQCLRGKLPRLRSEPTASARMAAAKRRSAATRRKAAGG
;
A
#
# COMPACT_ATOMS: atom_id res chain seq x y z
N ARG A 1 12.58 25.81 38.21
CA ARG A 1 11.34 25.41 37.47
C ARG A 1 10.46 26.58 36.99
N ARG A 2 10.60 27.84 37.49
CA ARG A 2 9.82 29.01 37.01
C ARG A 2 10.35 29.71 35.74
N LEU A 3 11.64 29.59 35.42
CA LEU A 3 12.26 30.29 34.26
C LEU A 3 12.02 29.66 32.88
N ARG A 4 11.51 28.42 32.81
CA ARG A 4 11.23 27.73 31.53
C ARG A 4 9.80 27.93 31.02
N ARG A 5 8.93 28.57 31.80
CA ARG A 5 7.52 28.83 31.41
C ARG A 5 7.34 30.19 30.73
N THR A 6 8.17 31.18 31.05
CA THR A 6 8.07 32.53 30.49
C THR A 6 8.59 32.62 29.06
N SER A 7 9.61 31.84 28.70
CA SER A 7 10.18 31.80 27.34
C SER A 7 9.26 31.16 26.29
N ARG A 8 8.29 30.33 26.71
CA ARG A 8 7.33 29.70 25.79
C ARG A 8 6.19 30.65 25.38
N ILE A 9 5.79 31.54 26.30
CA ILE A 9 4.68 32.49 26.10
C ILE A 9 5.12 33.68 25.22
N ALA A 10 6.38 34.10 25.31
CA ALA A 10 6.93 35.14 24.42
C ALA A 10 6.97 34.67 22.95
N ASN A 11 7.35 33.41 22.72
CA ASN A 11 7.52 32.84 21.39
C ASN A 11 6.18 32.58 20.65
N GLU A 12 5.08 32.38 21.39
CA GLU A 12 3.74 32.19 20.80
C GLU A 12 3.13 33.50 20.27
N ARG A 13 3.49 34.66 20.86
CA ARG A 13 2.99 35.96 20.41
C ARG A 13 3.66 36.43 19.12
N ASP A 14 4.96 36.18 18.98
CA ASP A 14 5.69 36.52 17.75
C ASP A 14 5.24 35.65 16.56
N GLN A 15 4.93 34.37 16.80
CA GLN A 15 4.38 33.49 15.75
C GLN A 15 2.97 33.90 15.29
N GLN A 16 2.13 34.44 16.19
CA GLN A 16 0.81 34.93 15.80
C GLN A 16 0.87 36.22 14.97
N MET A 17 1.83 37.12 15.24
CA MET A 17 2.03 38.30 14.38
C MET A 17 2.54 37.93 12.99
N ILE A 18 3.44 36.96 12.87
CA ILE A 18 3.97 36.51 11.56
C ILE A 18 2.85 35.88 10.71
N LEU A 19 1.95 35.10 11.32
CA LEU A 19 0.81 34.50 10.61
C LEU A 19 -0.24 35.54 10.19
N ALA A 20 -0.47 36.57 11.01
CA ALA A 20 -1.39 37.66 10.66
C ALA A 20 -0.87 38.51 9.48
N ALA A 21 0.43 38.80 9.46
CA ALA A 21 1.06 39.53 8.34
C ALA A 21 0.98 38.74 7.02
N PHE A 22 1.14 37.42 7.06
CA PHE A 22 1.03 36.56 5.88
C PHE A 22 -0.39 36.54 5.29
N SER A 23 -1.41 36.59 6.14
CA SER A 23 -2.83 36.61 5.72
C SER A 23 -3.21 37.89 4.97
N VAL A 24 -2.69 39.06 5.41
CA VAL A 24 -2.97 40.35 4.76
C VAL A 24 -2.22 40.48 3.42
N LEU A 25 -0.98 39.99 3.33
CA LEU A 25 -0.22 39.98 2.07
C LEU A 25 -0.80 39.01 1.03
N SER A 26 -1.36 37.87 1.46
CA SER A 26 -2.01 36.92 0.55
C SER A 26 -3.31 37.48 -0.06
N ALA A 27 -4.04 38.31 0.69
CA ALA A 27 -5.27 38.96 0.22
C ALA A 27 -5.02 40.07 -0.82
N LEU A 28 -3.81 40.63 -0.87
CA LEU A 28 -3.38 41.67 -1.81
C LEU A 28 -2.73 41.13 -3.09
N GLY A 29 -2.68 39.80 -3.27
CA GLY A 29 -2.29 39.17 -4.53
C GLY A 29 -0.79 39.28 -4.91
N LEU A 30 0.08 39.67 -3.98
CA LEU A 30 1.51 39.89 -4.23
C LEU A 30 2.41 38.69 -3.89
N LEU A 31 1.85 37.52 -3.56
CA LEU A 31 2.60 36.29 -3.26
C LEU A 31 2.03 35.07 -3.99
N PRO A 32 2.88 34.11 -4.39
CA PRO A 32 2.44 32.90 -5.07
C PRO A 32 1.52 32.08 -4.16
N ILE A 33 0.41 31.64 -4.75
CA ILE A 33 -0.67 30.86 -4.12
C ILE A 33 -0.06 29.64 -3.42
N PRO A 34 -0.16 29.52 -2.07
CA PRO A 34 0.27 28.30 -1.39
C PRO A 34 -0.68 27.17 -1.77
N CYS A 35 -0.12 26.10 -2.35
CA CYS A 35 -0.85 24.87 -2.65
C CYS A 35 -1.56 24.37 -1.37
N PRO A 36 -2.86 24.05 -1.42
CA PRO A 36 -3.57 23.54 -0.27
C PRO A 36 -2.95 22.21 0.16
N GLN A 37 -2.46 22.15 1.40
CA GLN A 37 -2.11 20.88 2.02
C GLN A 37 -3.39 20.05 2.18
N PRO A 38 -3.35 18.73 1.87
CA PRO A 38 -4.52 17.89 1.99
C PRO A 38 -4.96 17.81 3.46
N SER A 39 -6.11 18.43 3.72
CA SER A 39 -6.91 18.26 4.95
C SER A 39 -7.09 16.77 5.21
N VAL A 40 -6.73 16.33 6.41
CA VAL A 40 -6.92 14.96 6.89
C VAL A 40 -8.42 14.73 7.02
N ALA A 41 -9.05 14.35 5.90
CA ALA A 41 -10.41 13.85 5.87
C ALA A 41 -10.46 12.64 6.78
N THR A 42 -11.26 12.75 7.83
CA THR A 42 -11.63 11.68 8.75
C THR A 42 -12.11 10.52 7.90
N ARG A 43 -11.22 9.53 7.72
CA ARG A 43 -11.44 8.35 6.90
C ARG A 43 -12.59 7.57 7.53
N VAL A 44 -13.81 7.82 7.04
CA VAL A 44 -14.94 6.93 7.24
C VAL A 44 -14.47 5.57 6.74
N LYS A 45 -14.22 4.67 7.68
CA LYS A 45 -13.83 3.30 7.38
C LYS A 45 -15.03 2.68 6.68
N PRO A 46 -14.98 2.30 5.39
CA PRO A 46 -15.94 1.33 4.91
C PRO A 46 -15.72 0.09 5.76
N ALA A 47 -16.79 -0.37 6.42
CA ALA A 47 -16.83 -1.60 7.18
C ALA A 47 -16.66 -2.78 6.21
N MET A 48 -15.43 -3.00 5.72
CA MET A 48 -15.05 -4.27 5.13
C MET A 48 -14.95 -5.26 6.28
N MET A 49 -15.88 -6.21 6.26
CA MET A 49 -15.99 -7.34 7.16
C MET A 49 -14.62 -7.87 7.61
N ASN A 50 -14.51 -8.09 8.92
CA ASN A 50 -13.36 -8.62 9.63
C ASN A 50 -12.76 -9.87 8.96
N ALA A 51 -11.84 -9.70 8.02
CA ALA A 51 -10.80 -10.67 7.77
C ALA A 51 -9.78 -10.53 8.91
N LYS A 52 -10.08 -11.13 10.07
CA LYS A 52 -9.15 -11.24 11.21
C LYS A 52 -7.77 -11.64 10.71
N GLY A 53 -6.87 -10.67 10.63
CA GLY A 53 -5.42 -10.78 10.40
C GLY A 53 -4.92 -12.03 9.67
N ARG A 54 -5.46 -12.38 8.49
CA ARG A 54 -4.83 -13.40 7.65
C ARG A 54 -3.46 -12.85 7.26
N ALA A 55 -2.42 -13.47 7.81
CA ALA A 55 -1.05 -13.12 7.48
C ALA A 55 -0.85 -13.39 5.99
N ILE A 56 -0.74 -12.31 5.20
CA ILE A 56 -0.46 -12.42 3.77
C ILE A 56 0.95 -12.99 3.65
N ARG A 57 1.02 -14.18 3.04
CA ARG A 57 2.28 -14.88 2.80
C ARG A 57 2.75 -14.56 1.39
N TYR A 58 4.04 -14.25 1.26
CA TYR A 58 4.68 -14.13 -0.06
C TYR A 58 4.71 -15.51 -0.73
N ILE A 59 4.55 -15.53 -2.05
CA ILE A 59 4.62 -16.72 -2.90
C ILE A 59 5.78 -16.55 -3.90
N PRO A 60 6.26 -17.63 -4.53
CA PRO A 60 7.19 -17.53 -5.64
C PRO A 60 6.62 -16.69 -6.80
N GLU A 61 7.50 -16.00 -7.51
CA GLU A 61 7.14 -15.15 -8.65
C GLU A 61 6.48 -15.96 -9.78
N SER A 62 6.97 -17.18 -10.03
CA SER A 62 6.39 -18.12 -11.00
C SER A 62 4.99 -18.60 -10.62
N GLU A 63 4.69 -18.70 -9.31
CA GLU A 63 3.36 -19.06 -8.82
C GLU A 63 2.39 -17.90 -9.06
N MET A 64 2.82 -16.66 -8.76
CA MET A 64 2.03 -15.46 -9.06
C MET A 64 1.70 -15.33 -10.54
N GLU A 65 2.69 -15.55 -11.41
CA GLU A 65 2.53 -15.52 -12.86
C GLU A 65 1.48 -16.54 -13.32
N LYS A 66 1.58 -17.78 -12.83
CA LYS A 66 0.65 -18.87 -13.16
C LYS A 66 -0.77 -18.59 -12.70
N GLU A 67 -0.97 -18.13 -11.46
CA GLU A 67 -2.32 -17.86 -10.93
C GLU A 67 -3.02 -16.72 -11.67
N VAL A 68 -2.28 -15.66 -12.01
CA VAL A 68 -2.84 -14.55 -12.80
C VAL A 68 -3.16 -14.99 -14.23
N LEU A 69 -2.33 -15.85 -14.84
CA LEU A 69 -2.62 -16.43 -16.15
C LEU A 69 -3.92 -17.22 -16.13
N ASN A 70 -4.08 -18.11 -15.14
CA ASN A 70 -5.30 -18.91 -14.96
C ASN A 70 -6.53 -18.03 -14.74
N ALA A 71 -6.41 -16.98 -13.93
CA ALA A 71 -7.49 -16.03 -13.67
C ALA A 71 -7.88 -15.24 -14.93
N ALA A 72 -6.89 -14.81 -15.74
CA ALA A 72 -7.14 -14.13 -17.00
C ALA A 72 -7.82 -15.04 -18.02
N GLN A 73 -7.38 -16.29 -18.15
CA GLN A 73 -8.01 -17.29 -19.02
C GLN A 73 -9.45 -17.60 -18.58
N SER A 74 -9.67 -17.74 -17.27
CA SER A 74 -11.01 -17.99 -16.71
C SER A 74 -11.96 -16.81 -16.91
N ALA A 75 -11.43 -15.60 -17.00
CA ALA A 75 -12.18 -14.38 -17.33
C ALA A 75 -12.45 -14.20 -18.83
N GLY A 76 -11.99 -15.14 -19.69
CA GLY A 76 -12.17 -15.07 -21.15
C GLY A 76 -11.26 -14.04 -21.84
N VAL A 77 -10.13 -13.69 -21.23
CA VAL A 77 -9.13 -12.82 -21.85
C VAL A 77 -8.40 -13.59 -22.95
N GLU A 78 -8.13 -12.91 -24.07
CA GLU A 78 -7.36 -13.46 -25.20
C GLU A 78 -5.98 -13.94 -24.74
N GLU A 79 -5.47 -15.03 -25.33
CA GLU A 79 -4.27 -15.71 -24.81
C GLU A 79 -3.03 -14.81 -24.79
N GLY A 80 -2.81 -14.00 -25.83
CA GLY A 80 -1.70 -13.05 -25.87
C GLY A 80 -1.78 -12.02 -24.74
N GLU A 81 -2.98 -11.48 -24.52
CA GLU A 81 -3.25 -10.51 -23.46
C GLU A 81 -3.17 -11.14 -22.05
N ALA A 82 -3.61 -12.39 -21.88
CA ALA A 82 -3.52 -13.13 -20.63
C ALA A 82 -2.05 -13.36 -20.23
N ARG A 83 -1.19 -13.75 -21.19
CA ARG A 83 0.26 -13.89 -20.97
C ARG A 83 0.91 -12.55 -20.63
N MET A 84 0.49 -11.46 -21.28
CA MET A 84 0.94 -10.12 -20.94
C MET A 84 0.60 -9.77 -19.48
N PHE A 85 -0.64 -10.02 -19.03
CA PHE A 85 -1.03 -9.75 -17.64
C PHE A 85 -0.27 -10.60 -16.62
N ALA A 86 -0.02 -11.87 -16.94
CA ALA A 86 0.79 -12.76 -16.12
C ALA A 86 2.23 -12.25 -15.95
N ALA A 87 2.88 -11.82 -17.05
CA ALA A 87 4.22 -11.25 -16.99
C ALA A 87 4.24 -9.90 -16.24
N CYS A 88 3.24 -9.04 -16.47
CA CYS A 88 3.09 -7.78 -15.76
C CYS A 88 2.94 -8.00 -14.25
N SER A 89 2.15 -9.00 -13.84
CA SER A 89 1.93 -9.31 -12.42
C SER A 89 3.24 -9.74 -11.75
N ARG A 90 4.01 -10.63 -12.41
CA ARG A 90 5.34 -11.02 -11.95
C ARG A 90 6.25 -9.81 -11.74
N ASN A 91 6.30 -8.91 -12.72
CA ASN A 91 7.18 -7.75 -12.67
C ASN A 91 6.74 -6.71 -11.61
N VAL A 92 5.44 -6.48 -11.44
CA VAL A 92 4.90 -5.62 -10.37
C VAL A 92 5.26 -6.20 -9.00
N TYR A 93 5.10 -7.50 -8.84
CA TYR A 93 5.31 -8.20 -7.58
C TYR A 93 6.80 -8.35 -7.22
N GLY A 94 7.59 -8.85 -8.16
CA GLY A 94 8.98 -9.29 -8.00
C GLY A 94 10.04 -8.21 -8.22
N LEU A 95 9.78 -7.24 -9.08
CA LEU A 95 10.71 -6.15 -9.42
C LEU A 95 10.18 -4.78 -9.02
N GLY A 96 8.87 -4.67 -8.80
CA GLY A 96 8.25 -3.39 -8.53
C GLY A 96 8.12 -2.50 -9.76
N CYS A 97 7.93 -3.08 -10.95
CA CYS A 97 7.63 -2.31 -12.15
C CYS A 97 6.33 -1.52 -12.00
N VAL A 98 6.25 -0.37 -12.66
CA VAL A 98 5.04 0.46 -12.75
C VAL A 98 4.60 0.46 -14.20
N TYR A 99 3.33 0.15 -14.41
CA TYR A 99 2.69 0.16 -15.72
C TYR A 99 1.71 1.32 -15.82
N PRO A 100 1.25 1.68 -17.04
CA PRO A 100 0.19 2.65 -17.21
C PRO A 100 -1.07 2.26 -16.42
N GLU A 101 -1.79 3.26 -15.91
CA GLU A 101 -2.98 3.08 -15.07
C GLU A 101 -4.02 2.11 -15.68
N PRO A 102 -4.34 2.15 -16.98
CA PRO A 102 -5.32 1.22 -17.57
C PRO A 102 -4.92 -0.25 -17.40
N THR A 103 -3.63 -0.56 -17.53
CA THR A 103 -3.10 -1.90 -17.35
C THR A 103 -3.20 -2.35 -15.90
N LEU A 104 -2.89 -1.46 -14.96
CA LEU A 104 -2.97 -1.74 -13.53
C LEU A 104 -4.42 -1.93 -13.07
N THR A 105 -5.35 -1.09 -13.55
CA THR A 105 -6.78 -1.22 -13.26
C THR A 105 -7.33 -2.53 -13.79
N ARG A 106 -6.97 -2.92 -15.01
CA ARG A 106 -7.41 -4.19 -15.60
C ARG A 106 -6.82 -5.39 -14.88
N LEU A 107 -5.54 -5.35 -14.54
CA LEU A 107 -4.91 -6.37 -13.70
C LEU A 107 -5.54 -6.48 -12.30
N GLU A 108 -5.86 -5.35 -11.67
CA GLU A 108 -6.60 -5.33 -10.39
C GLU A 108 -7.97 -5.99 -10.55
N SER A 109 -8.71 -5.66 -11.61
CA SER A 109 -10.03 -6.23 -11.88
C SER A 109 -10.01 -7.76 -12.05
N LEU A 110 -8.95 -8.32 -12.65
CA LEU A 110 -8.74 -9.77 -12.76
C LEU A 110 -8.47 -10.44 -11.40
N CYS A 111 -7.77 -9.75 -10.50
CA CYS A 111 -7.43 -10.28 -9.18
C CYS A 111 -8.57 -10.11 -8.16
N MET A 112 -9.46 -9.13 -8.35
CA MET A 112 -10.50 -8.79 -7.39
C MET A 112 -11.49 -9.93 -7.05
N PRO A 113 -11.96 -10.77 -8.00
CA PRO A 113 -12.82 -11.91 -7.70
C PRO A 113 -12.16 -12.89 -6.73
N ALA A 114 -10.96 -13.39 -7.07
CA ALA A 114 -10.20 -14.30 -6.21
C ALA A 114 -9.83 -13.64 -4.86
N ALA A 115 -9.54 -12.33 -4.85
CA ALA A 115 -9.27 -11.61 -3.61
C ALA A 115 -10.49 -11.53 -2.68
N LYS A 116 -11.71 -11.46 -3.23
CA LYS A 116 -12.96 -11.51 -2.44
C LYS A 116 -13.22 -12.89 -1.85
N GLU A 117 -12.85 -13.95 -2.57
CA GLU A 117 -12.89 -15.34 -2.09
C GLU A 117 -11.81 -15.60 -1.01
N GLY A 118 -10.83 -14.70 -0.92
CA GLY A 118 -9.79 -14.72 0.09
C GLY A 118 -8.55 -15.48 -0.34
N GLU A 119 -8.35 -15.63 -1.65
CA GLU A 119 -7.16 -16.25 -2.22
C GLU A 119 -5.89 -15.45 -1.88
N PRO A 120 -4.85 -16.08 -1.30
CA PRO A 120 -3.67 -15.37 -0.82
C PRO A 120 -2.90 -14.61 -1.91
N TRP A 121 -2.77 -15.21 -3.10
CA TRP A 121 -2.03 -14.61 -4.23
C TRP A 121 -2.74 -13.34 -4.74
N ALA A 122 -4.07 -13.37 -4.81
CA ALA A 122 -4.89 -12.27 -5.30
C ALA A 122 -4.90 -11.10 -4.31
N LEU A 123 -5.05 -11.40 -3.01
CA LEU A 123 -4.93 -10.41 -1.94
C LEU A 123 -3.56 -9.73 -1.94
N LEU A 124 -2.50 -10.51 -2.15
CA LEU A 124 -1.14 -10.03 -2.24
C LEU A 124 -0.95 -9.09 -3.44
N MET A 125 -1.40 -9.49 -4.64
CA MET A 125 -1.31 -8.69 -5.85
C MET A 125 -2.08 -7.36 -5.71
N VAL A 126 -3.33 -7.39 -5.24
CA VAL A 126 -4.15 -6.19 -5.03
C VAL A 126 -3.47 -5.22 -4.04
N GLN A 127 -2.82 -5.74 -2.99
CA GLN A 127 -2.08 -4.88 -2.06
C GLN A 127 -0.77 -4.33 -2.63
N CYS A 128 -0.10 -5.07 -3.51
CA CYS A 128 1.06 -4.57 -4.25
C CYS A 128 0.67 -3.42 -5.20
N LEU A 129 -0.42 -3.59 -5.96
CA LEU A 129 -0.97 -2.57 -6.87
C LEU A 129 -1.34 -1.29 -6.12
N ARG A 130 -1.96 -1.43 -4.95
CA ARG A 130 -2.36 -0.31 -4.08
C ARG A 130 -1.22 0.29 -3.24
N GLY A 131 0.03 -0.15 -3.43
CA GLY A 131 1.20 0.35 -2.70
C GLY A 131 1.22 0.05 -1.20
N LYS A 132 0.40 -0.91 -0.72
CA LYS A 132 0.31 -1.27 0.71
C LYS A 132 1.34 -2.30 1.13
N LEU A 133 1.86 -3.09 0.19
CA LEU A 133 2.92 -4.06 0.44
C LEU A 133 4.23 -3.64 -0.23
N PRO A 134 5.37 -3.76 0.48
CA PRO A 134 6.66 -3.44 -0.09
C PRO A 134 7.00 -4.46 -1.18
N ARG A 135 7.28 -3.95 -2.38
CA ARG A 135 7.69 -4.73 -3.56
C ARG A 135 8.89 -5.62 -3.23
N LEU A 136 8.89 -6.84 -3.75
CA LEU A 136 10.10 -7.63 -3.79
C LEU A 136 11.01 -6.98 -4.83
N ARG A 137 12.32 -7.00 -4.61
CA ARG A 137 13.30 -6.47 -5.58
C ARG A 137 14.00 -7.59 -6.35
N SER A 138 13.82 -8.84 -5.92
CA SER A 138 14.40 -10.04 -6.50
C SER A 138 13.87 -11.32 -5.82
N GLU A 139 13.99 -12.46 -6.50
CA GLU A 139 13.63 -13.79 -5.98
C GLU A 139 14.39 -14.19 -4.69
N PRO A 140 15.69 -13.87 -4.51
CA PRO A 140 16.36 -14.01 -3.21
C PRO A 140 15.70 -13.18 -2.10
N THR A 141 15.23 -11.96 -2.42
CA THR A 141 14.50 -11.11 -1.46
C THR A 141 13.16 -11.71 -1.09
N ALA A 142 12.46 -12.32 -2.06
CA ALA A 142 11.23 -13.08 -1.84
C ALA A 142 11.47 -14.25 -0.88
N SER A 143 12.50 -15.04 -1.16
CA SER A 143 12.90 -16.20 -0.37
C SER A 143 13.28 -15.83 1.07
N ALA A 144 14.05 -14.76 1.26
CA ALA A 144 14.40 -14.26 2.59
C ALA A 144 13.17 -13.80 3.38
N ARG A 145 12.22 -13.12 2.74
CA ARG A 145 10.95 -12.72 3.37
C ARG A 145 10.04 -13.90 3.68
N MET A 146 9.96 -14.89 2.80
CA MET A 146 9.22 -16.14 3.03
C MET A 146 9.81 -16.91 4.22
N ALA A 147 11.14 -17.01 4.31
CA ALA A 147 11.82 -17.63 5.44
C ALA A 147 11.53 -16.89 6.75
N ALA A 148 11.58 -15.56 6.74
CA ALA A 148 11.25 -14.74 7.91
C ALA A 148 9.78 -14.90 8.33
N ALA A 149 8.84 -14.92 7.39
CA ALA A 149 7.43 -15.15 7.64
C ALA A 149 7.19 -16.55 8.25
N LYS A 150 7.81 -17.59 7.68
CA LYS A 150 7.71 -18.97 8.18
C LYS A 150 8.23 -19.10 9.62
N ARG A 151 9.38 -18.47 9.93
CA ARG A 151 9.94 -18.41 11.29
C ARG A 151 8.98 -17.71 12.27
N ARG A 152 8.38 -16.58 11.86
CA ARG A 152 7.43 -15.83 12.69
C ARG A 152 6.15 -16.64 12.97
N SER A 153 5.55 -17.25 11.94
CA SER A 153 4.36 -18.10 12.10
C SER A 153 4.62 -19.31 13.01
N ALA A 154 5.79 -19.94 12.88
CA ALA A 154 6.20 -21.04 13.75
C ALA A 154 6.35 -20.59 15.22
N ALA A 155 6.96 -19.42 15.45
CA ALA A 155 7.09 -18.85 16.80
C ALA A 155 5.72 -18.50 17.43
N THR A 156 4.79 -17.95 16.65
CA THR A 156 3.42 -17.67 17.12
C THR A 156 2.67 -18.95 17.49
N ARG A 157 2.79 -20.01 16.68
CA ARG A 157 2.17 -21.32 16.98
C ARG A 157 2.69 -21.93 18.27
N ARG A 158 4.00 -21.86 18.54
CA ARG A 158 4.58 -22.34 19.79
C ARG A 158 4.07 -21.57 21.01
N LYS A 159 3.94 -20.23 20.91
CA LYS A 159 3.36 -19.41 21.98
C LYS A 159 1.87 -19.71 22.23
N ALA A 160 1.11 -20.05 21.18
CA ALA A 160 -0.31 -20.37 21.32
C ALA A 160 -0.58 -21.78 21.88
N ALA A 161 0.38 -22.70 21.78
CA ALA A 161 0.23 -24.09 22.23
C ALA A 161 0.79 -24.36 23.65
N GLY A 162 1.44 -23.38 24.27
CA GLY A 162 2.07 -23.50 25.59
C GLY A 162 1.57 -22.48 26.60
N GLY A 163 0.34 -21.98 26.43
CA GLY A 163 -0.34 -21.06 27.34
C GLY A 163 -1.60 -21.67 27.91
#